data_AF-A0A1V3IQ16-F1
#
_entry.id   AF-A0A1V3IQ16-F1
#
_cell.length_a   1.000
_cell.length_b   1.000
_cell.length_c   1.000
_cell.angle_alpha   90.00
_cell.angle_beta   90.00
_cell.angle_gamma   90.00
#
_symmetry.space_group_name_H-M   'P 1'
#
loop_
_entity.id
_entity.type
_entity.pdbx_description
1 polymer ?
#
loop_
_entity_poly.entity_id
_entity_poly.type
_entity_poly.pdbx_seq_one_letter_code
_entity_poly.pdbx_strand_id
1 'polypeptide(L)' 'MNLDKATRNEYRQKVAGGDCRLESDCGGHLIASMFNGVGEGINLVAMDKTLNGASGRWYKLEGMGTSPEQGAEGRG' A
#
# COMPACT_ATOMS: atom_id res chain seq x y z
N MET A 1 -2.43 -17.30 -6.35
CA MET A 1 -1.43 -16.41 -6.97
C MET A 1 -0.46 -16.00 -5.88
N ASN A 2 0.84 -16.28 -6.03
CA ASN A 2 1.86 -15.81 -5.11
C ASN A 2 2.57 -14.65 -5.81
N LEU A 3 2.22 -13.42 -5.44
CA LEU A 3 2.90 -12.23 -5.93
C LEU A 3 4.11 -12.03 -5.02
N ASP A 4 5.32 -12.12 -5.57
CA ASP A 4 6.53 -11.84 -4.81
C ASP A 4 6.41 -10.47 -4.16
N LYS A 5 6.75 -10.39 -2.86
CA LYS A 5 6.64 -9.15 -2.11
C LYS A 5 7.76 -8.21 -2.55
N ALA A 6 7.40 -7.05 -3.11
CA ALA A 6 8.38 -6.04 -3.48
C ALA A 6 9.08 -5.48 -2.23
N THR A 7 10.40 -5.23 -2.35
CA THR A 7 11.19 -4.60 -1.29
C THR A 7 10.78 -3.13 -1.12
N ARG A 8 10.53 -2.72 0.12
CA ARG A 8 10.26 -1.32 0.46
C ARG A 8 11.55 -0.50 0.37
N ASN A 9 11.48 0.66 -0.28
CA ASN A 9 12.54 1.67 -0.24
C ASN A 9 12.18 2.77 0.78
N GLU A 10 12.79 2.74 1.95
CA GLU A 10 12.46 3.67 3.05
C GLU A 10 12.83 5.12 2.72
N TYR A 11 13.98 5.32 2.06
CA TYR A 11 14.41 6.65 1.65
C TYR A 11 13.40 7.29 0.70
N ARG A 12 13.01 6.57 -0.35
CA ARG A 12 12.01 7.07 -1.32
C ARG A 12 10.66 7.37 -0.67
N GLN A 13 10.21 6.54 0.27
CA GLN A 13 8.98 6.79 1.03
C GLN A 13 9.08 8.05 1.90
N LYS A 14 10.25 8.31 2.49
CA LYS A 14 10.50 9.50 3.32
C LYS A 14 10.52 10.80 2.50
N VAL A 15 10.99 10.76 1.26
CA VAL A 15 11.10 11.95 0.40
C VAL A 15 9.93 12.13 -0.58
N ALA A 16 8.99 11.19 -0.65
CA ALA A 16 7.79 11.33 -1.47
C ALA A 16 7.03 12.64 -1.13
N GLY A 17 6.58 13.35 -2.16
CA GLY A 17 5.96 14.69 -2.03
C GLY A 17 6.93 15.87 -2.15
N GLY A 18 8.24 15.66 -2.01
CA GLY A 18 9.24 16.72 -2.13
C GLY A 18 8.93 17.93 -1.24
N ASP A 19 9.04 19.13 -1.80
CA ASP A 19 8.78 20.39 -1.10
C ASP A 19 7.30 20.58 -0.70
N CYS A 20 6.38 19.83 -1.32
CA CYS A 20 4.96 19.86 -1.00
C CYS A 20 4.55 18.85 0.08
N ARG A 21 5.50 18.05 0.60
CA ARG A 21 5.24 17.06 1.64
C ARG A 21 4.84 17.72 2.96
N LEU A 22 3.75 17.26 3.55
CA LEU A 22 3.33 17.68 4.89
C LEU A 22 4.00 16.83 5.98
N GLU A 23 4.09 17.38 7.19
CA GLU A 23 4.68 16.66 8.33
C GLU A 23 3.92 15.37 8.69
N SER A 24 2.62 15.34 8.43
CA SER A 24 1.78 14.15 8.66
C SER A 24 1.89 13.10 7.56
N ASP A 25 2.52 13.42 6.42
CA ASP A 25 2.64 12.50 5.31
C ASP A 25 3.65 11.40 5.60
N CYS A 26 3.26 10.19 5.22
CA CYS A 26 4.10 9.02 5.08
C CYS A 26 4.23 8.70 3.57
N GLY A 27 5.30 8.03 3.16
CA GLY A 27 5.35 7.50 1.79
C GLY A 27 4.41 6.32 1.67
N GLY A 28 3.33 6.46 0.88
CA GLY A 28 2.37 5.40 0.58
C GLY A 28 2.63 4.82 -0.80
N HIS A 29 2.47 3.49 -0.95
CA HIS A 29 2.49 2.90 -2.27
C HIS A 29 1.14 3.13 -2.96
N LEU A 30 1.12 3.43 -4.27
CA LEU A 30 -0.11 3.39 -5.06
C LEU A 30 -0.55 1.95 -5.35
N ILE A 31 0.42 1.06 -5.53
CA ILE A 31 0.22 -0.39 -5.59
C ILE A 31 0.95 -1.00 -4.39
N ALA A 32 0.21 -1.62 -3.48
CA ALA A 32 0.76 -2.20 -2.27
C ALA A 32 1.91 -3.18 -2.55
N SER A 33 2.92 -3.23 -1.66
CA SER A 33 4.05 -4.16 -1.78
C SER A 33 3.65 -5.65 -1.87
N MET A 34 2.51 -6.02 -1.27
CA MET A 34 1.95 -7.38 -1.35
C MET A 34 1.40 -7.74 -2.74
N PHE A 35 1.17 -6.75 -3.59
CA PHE A 35 0.84 -6.93 -5.01
C PHE A 35 2.05 -6.74 -5.91
N ASN A 36 3.27 -6.89 -5.38
CA ASN A 36 4.54 -6.63 -6.06
C ASN A 36 4.68 -5.18 -6.60
N GLY A 37 4.04 -4.21 -5.93
CA GLY A 37 4.18 -2.81 -6.30
C GLY A 37 5.60 -2.29 -6.02
N VAL A 38 6.24 -1.72 -7.05
CA VAL A 38 7.64 -1.28 -6.98
C VAL A 38 7.86 -0.23 -5.88
N GLY A 39 8.97 -0.32 -5.16
CA GLY A 39 9.32 0.62 -4.08
C GLY A 39 9.90 1.96 -4.56
N GLU A 40 9.82 2.29 -5.84
CA GLU A 40 10.45 3.48 -6.42
C GLU A 40 9.48 4.66 -6.54
N GLY A 41 10.03 5.85 -6.78
CA GLY A 41 9.28 7.11 -6.77
C GLY A 41 8.05 7.14 -7.68
N ILE A 42 8.03 6.38 -8.78
CA ILE A 42 6.86 6.28 -9.68
C ILE A 42 5.62 5.67 -9.00
N ASN A 43 5.80 4.88 -7.95
CA ASN A 43 4.73 4.20 -7.22
C ASN A 43 4.58 4.73 -5.79
N LEU A 44 5.22 5.85 -5.45
CA LEU A 44 5.19 6.42 -4.11
C LEU A 44 4.60 7.83 -4.13
N VAL A 45 3.61 8.04 -3.27
CA VAL A 45 2.98 9.34 -3.05
C VAL A 45 3.14 9.76 -1.59
N ALA A 46 3.19 11.07 -1.35
CA ALA A 46 2.98 11.61 -0.02
C ALA A 46 1.53 11.33 0.37
N MET A 47 1.34 10.53 1.42
CA MET A 47 0.02 10.11 1.87
C MET A 47 -0.08 10.26 3.38
N ASP A 48 -1.09 10.99 3.84
CA ASP A 48 -1.31 11.22 5.27
C ASP A 48 -1.32 9.91 6.07
N LYS A 49 -0.63 9.90 7.22
CA LYS A 49 -0.52 8.72 8.09
C LYS A 49 -1.88 8.17 8.56
N THR A 50 -2.90 9.00 8.65
CA THR A 50 -4.27 8.60 9.04
C THR A 50 -4.95 7.84 7.91
N LEU A 51 -4.65 8.20 6.67
CA LEU A 51 -5.17 7.53 5.48
C LEU A 51 -4.43 6.21 5.19
N ASN A 52 -3.10 6.22 5.28
CA ASN A 52 -2.19 5.10 4.94
C ASN A 52 -1.93 4.15 6.12
N GLY A 53 -2.21 4.56 7.35
CA GLY A 53 -1.96 3.75 8.55
C GLY A 53 -2.88 2.52 8.64
N ALA A 54 -2.56 1.59 9.54
CA ALA A 54 -3.27 0.31 9.69
C ALA A 54 -4.79 0.44 9.94
N SER A 55 -5.25 1.57 10.46
CA SER A 55 -6.67 1.88 10.68
C SER A 55 -7.32 2.67 9.52
N GLY A 56 -6.51 3.16 8.58
CA GLY A 56 -6.87 4.05 7.49
C GLY A 56 -7.63 3.36 6.36
N ARG A 57 -8.34 4.17 5.58
CA ARG A 57 -9.17 3.67 4.47
C ARG A 57 -8.34 3.06 3.35
N TRP A 58 -7.14 3.59 3.09
CA TRP A 58 -6.25 3.08 2.05
C TRP A 58 -5.72 1.69 2.41
N TYR A 59 -5.18 1.53 3.62
CA TYR A 59 -4.72 0.24 4.14
C TYR A 59 -5.81 -0.85 4.07
N LYS A 60 -7.05 -0.49 4.42
CA LYS A 60 -8.20 -1.41 4.32
C LYS A 60 -8.51 -1.78 2.87
N LEU A 61 -8.47 -0.81 1.95
CA LEU A 61 -8.70 -1.05 0.52
C LEU A 61 -7.62 -1.97 -0.07
N GLU A 62 -6.35 -1.75 0.28
CA GLU A 62 -5.26 -2.66 -0.08
C GLU A 62 -5.56 -4.08 0.44
N GLY A 63 -5.94 -4.20 1.71
CA GLY A 63 -6.28 -5.48 2.34
C GLY A 63 -7.49 -6.19 1.73
N MET A 64 -8.49 -5.47 1.19
CA MET A 64 -9.68 -6.08 0.57
C MET A 64 -9.33 -6.97 -0.63
N GLY A 65 -8.29 -6.64 -1.39
CA GLY A 65 -7.80 -7.46 -2.51
C GLY A 65 -7.12 -8.77 -2.08
N THR A 66 -6.99 -9.03 -0.78
CA THR A 66 -6.39 -10.25 -0.22
C THR A 66 -7.41 -11.25 0.35
N SER A 67 -8.68 -10.85 0.45
CA SER A 67 -9.73 -11.80 0.81
C SER A 67 -9.88 -12.83 -0.30
N PRO A 68 -9.83 -14.15 0.01
CA PRO A 68 -10.22 -15.14 -0.98
C PRO A 68 -11.64 -14.83 -1.42
N GLU A 69 -11.87 -14.88 -2.73
CA GLU A 69 -13.19 -14.82 -3.34
C GLU A 69 -14.14 -15.75 -2.57
N GLN A 70 -15.20 -15.20 -1.98
CA GLN A 70 -16.31 -16.00 -1.47
C GLN A 70 -17.06 -16.56 -2.68
N GLY A 71 -16.59 -17.70 -3.18
CA GLY A 71 -17.22 -18.45 -4.24
C GLY A 71 -16.99 -19.95 -4.03
N ALA A 72 -18.03 -20.64 -3.55
CA ALA A 72 -18.45 -22.00 -3.95
C ALA A 72 -19.21 -22.71 -2.83
N GLU A 73 -20.45 -23.01 -3.15
CA GLU A 73 -21.35 -23.99 -2.56
C GLU A 73 -20.69 -25.28 -2.01
N GLY A 74 -21.28 -25.78 -0.93
CA GLY A 74 -21.49 -27.21 -0.70
C GLY A 74 -20.27 -28.06 -0.31
N ARG A 75 -20.27 -28.51 0.96
CA ARG A 75 -20.17 -29.92 1.42
C ARG A 75 -19.69 -29.94 2.88
N GLY A 76 -20.43 -30.66 3.71
CA GLY A 76 -20.08 -30.99 5.10
C GLY A 76 -21.30 -30.98 5.98
#